data_AF-A0AB73KSX4-F1
#
_entry.id   AF-A0AB73KSX4-F1
#
_cell.length_a   1.000
_cell.length_b   1.000
_cell.length_c   1.000
_cell.angle_alpha   90.00
_cell.angle_beta   90.00
_cell.angle_gamma   90.00
#
_symmetry.space_group_name_H-M   'P 1'
#
loop_
_entity.id
_entity.type
_entity.pdbx_description
1 polymer ?
#
loop_
_entity_poly.entity_id
_entity_poly.type
_entity_poly.pdbx_seq_one_letter_code
_entity_poly.pdbx_strand_id
1 'polypeptide(L)'
;MAERLAGVPGIAGVLLGGSRARGTHRPDSDWDLGLYYRGEPDTAALAALAAEFTGGPVEVAGPGGWGPWVNGGAWLTVDGVPVDWILRDLDRVERVWDDCRAGRYEVGTQPGHPLGFWSPAYPGEVALGRVLADRDGELTALREQTRHYPEPLRAALVAAAWEAEFSVAGARKSARAGDTLHVALCLSRAVGVLTQSLHAHHRAWCLNEKGALAAAAALPGTPPEFRSRAEDVLTRLDDPAAAVEAAAALVADTRDLLNS
;
A
#
# COMPACT_ATOMS: atom_id res chain seq x y z
N MET A 1 9.93 22.87 -4.98
CA MET A 1 10.02 21.63 -5.78
C MET A 1 8.71 21.33 -6.50
N ALA A 2 7.58 21.13 -5.79
CA ALA A 2 6.29 20.75 -6.40
C ALA A 2 5.84 21.60 -7.60
N GLU A 3 5.86 22.93 -7.50
CA GLU A 3 5.48 23.83 -8.61
C GLU A 3 6.33 23.62 -9.88
N ARG A 4 7.64 23.39 -9.71
CA ARG A 4 8.55 23.13 -10.84
C ARG A 4 8.25 21.80 -11.51
N LEU A 5 7.92 20.78 -10.70
CA LEU A 5 7.53 19.45 -11.17
C LEU A 5 6.19 19.47 -11.90
N ALA A 6 5.19 20.19 -11.36
CA ALA A 6 3.92 20.40 -12.05
C ALA A 6 4.09 21.17 -13.37
N GLY A 7 5.18 21.95 -13.50
CA GLY A 7 5.57 22.63 -14.73
C GLY A 7 5.97 21.69 -15.90
N VAL A 8 6.36 20.45 -15.61
CA VAL A 8 6.88 19.49 -16.60
C VAL A 8 5.76 18.98 -17.51
N PRO A 9 5.97 18.91 -18.84
CA PRO A 9 4.99 18.34 -19.76
C PRO A 9 4.56 16.92 -19.37
N GLY A 10 3.25 16.68 -19.40
CA GLY A 10 2.63 15.42 -18.99
C GLY A 10 2.32 15.30 -17.51
N ILE A 11 2.93 16.11 -16.62
CA ILE A 11 2.59 16.13 -15.19
C ILE A 11 1.34 16.97 -14.97
N ALA A 12 0.29 16.34 -14.46
CA ALA A 12 -0.99 16.98 -14.11
C ALA A 12 -0.98 17.54 -12.67
N GLY A 13 -0.32 16.85 -11.75
CA GLY A 13 -0.27 17.26 -10.35
C GLY A 13 0.83 16.58 -9.54
N VAL A 14 1.12 17.17 -8.39
CA VAL A 14 2.10 16.68 -7.42
C VAL A 14 1.43 16.55 -6.08
N LEU A 15 1.55 15.38 -5.47
CA LEU A 15 0.97 15.06 -4.17
C LEU A 15 2.04 14.54 -3.23
N LEU A 16 2.06 15.10 -2.02
CA LEU A 16 2.83 14.56 -0.91
C LEU A 16 2.14 13.30 -0.40
N GLY A 17 2.88 12.20 -0.36
CA GLY A 17 2.43 10.93 0.17
C GLY A 17 3.14 10.54 1.48
N GLY A 18 3.11 9.23 1.75
CA GLY A 18 3.92 8.63 2.79
C GLY A 18 3.60 9.07 4.21
N SER A 19 4.59 8.89 5.09
CA SER A 19 4.44 9.17 6.53
C SER A 19 4.23 10.65 6.82
N ARG A 20 4.78 11.54 5.99
CA ARG A 20 4.67 12.99 6.14
C ARG A 20 3.27 13.50 5.82
N ALA A 21 2.64 13.01 4.76
CA ALA A 21 1.24 13.34 4.47
C ALA A 21 0.28 12.90 5.58
N ARG A 22 0.56 11.73 6.17
CA ARG A 22 -0.26 11.13 7.25
C ARG A 22 0.04 11.66 8.65
N GLY A 23 1.07 12.50 8.82
CA GLY A 23 1.50 12.98 10.14
C GLY A 23 2.14 11.91 11.04
N THR A 24 2.56 10.77 10.49
CA THR A 24 3.20 9.65 11.22
C THR A 24 4.71 9.56 10.98
N HIS A 25 5.30 10.65 10.50
CA HIS A 25 6.72 10.71 10.16
C HIS A 25 7.61 10.83 11.40
N ARG A 26 8.83 10.35 11.27
CA ARG A 26 9.94 10.57 12.20
C ARG A 26 10.91 11.60 11.60
N PRO A 27 11.85 12.14 12.39
CA PRO A 27 12.85 13.08 11.87
C PRO A 27 13.66 12.54 10.67
N ASP A 28 13.87 11.22 10.62
CA ASP A 28 14.61 10.49 9.59
C ASP A 28 13.75 10.04 8.39
N SER A 29 12.47 10.39 8.35
CA SER A 29 11.59 9.96 7.27
C SER A 29 11.88 10.69 5.95
N ASP A 30 11.80 9.92 4.88
CA ASP A 30 11.77 10.32 3.48
C ASP A 30 10.64 11.32 3.17
N TRP A 31 10.78 11.97 2.01
CA TRP A 31 9.72 12.74 1.37
C TRP A 31 9.21 12.00 0.14
N ASP A 32 8.01 11.43 0.22
CA ASP A 32 7.36 10.77 -0.91
C ASP A 32 6.55 11.78 -1.74
N LEU A 33 6.93 12.00 -3.00
CA LEU A 33 6.20 12.82 -3.96
C LEU A 33 5.62 11.93 -5.07
N GLY A 34 4.30 11.81 -5.08
CA GLY A 34 3.56 11.26 -6.22
C GLY A 34 3.49 12.29 -7.34
N LEU A 35 4.04 11.96 -8.50
CA LEU A 35 3.94 12.74 -9.73
C LEU A 35 2.84 12.15 -10.59
N TYR A 36 1.67 12.77 -10.53
CA TYR A 36 0.48 12.32 -11.25
C TYR A 36 0.53 12.87 -12.67
N TYR A 37 0.43 11.99 -13.65
CA TYR A 37 0.64 12.33 -15.05
C TYR A 37 -0.47 11.77 -15.94
N ARG A 38 -0.61 12.37 -17.13
CA ARG A 38 -1.48 11.92 -18.22
C ARG A 38 -0.63 11.64 -19.46
N GLY A 39 -0.95 10.58 -20.19
CA GLY A 39 -0.18 10.18 -21.37
C GLY A 39 1.25 9.78 -21.00
N GLU A 40 2.25 10.38 -21.64
CA GLU A 40 3.67 10.12 -21.36
C GLU A 40 4.31 11.31 -20.64
N PRO A 41 4.89 11.12 -19.44
CA PRO A 41 5.60 12.18 -18.75
C PRO A 41 6.96 12.44 -19.42
N ASP A 42 7.39 13.71 -19.49
CA ASP A 42 8.72 14.06 -19.98
C ASP A 42 9.80 13.68 -18.96
N THR A 43 10.27 12.44 -19.02
CA THR A 43 11.27 11.89 -18.10
C THR A 43 12.64 12.55 -18.25
N ALA A 44 12.96 13.09 -19.44
CA ALA A 44 14.19 13.84 -19.66
C ALA A 44 14.15 15.18 -18.92
N ALA A 45 13.02 15.89 -18.99
CA ALA A 45 12.81 17.11 -18.20
C ALA A 45 12.81 16.82 -16.69
N LEU A 46 12.21 15.71 -16.25
CA LEU A 46 12.30 15.28 -14.85
C LEU A 46 13.75 15.02 -14.43
N ALA A 47 14.53 14.31 -15.24
CA ALA A 47 15.94 14.03 -14.95
C ALA A 47 16.78 15.31 -14.87
N ALA A 48 16.54 16.29 -15.76
CA ALA A 48 17.18 17.60 -15.70
C ALA A 48 16.84 18.34 -14.40
N LEU A 49 15.56 18.38 -14.00
CA LEU A 49 15.15 18.97 -12.73
C LEU A 49 15.75 18.25 -11.51
N ALA A 50 15.76 16.91 -11.53
CA ALA A 50 16.37 16.12 -10.47
C ALA A 50 17.86 16.43 -10.33
N ALA A 51 18.56 16.60 -11.45
CA ALA A 51 19.97 16.94 -11.45
C ALA A 51 20.24 18.33 -10.86
N GLU A 52 19.36 19.30 -11.11
CA GLU A 52 19.45 20.61 -10.48
C GLU A 52 19.23 20.55 -8.96
N PHE A 53 18.28 19.74 -8.48
CA PHE A 53 18.02 19.62 -7.04
C PHE A 53 19.09 18.85 -6.27
N THR A 54 19.74 17.89 -6.93
CA THR A 54 20.72 16.99 -6.30
C THR A 54 22.17 17.41 -6.54
N GLY A 55 22.42 18.28 -7.53
CA GLY A 55 23.76 18.73 -7.90
C GLY A 55 24.54 17.75 -8.79
N GLY A 56 23.89 16.73 -9.36
CA GLY A 56 24.54 15.74 -10.23
C GLY A 56 23.55 14.95 -11.08
N PRO A 57 24.01 14.16 -12.06
CA PRO A 57 23.11 13.39 -12.93
C PRO A 57 22.23 12.42 -12.13
N VAL A 58 20.94 12.37 -12.47
CA VAL A 58 19.96 11.46 -11.86
C VAL A 58 19.25 10.68 -12.98
N GLU A 59 19.12 9.38 -12.79
CA GLU A 59 18.27 8.54 -13.62
C GLU A 59 16.82 8.59 -13.13
N VAL A 60 15.90 8.86 -14.03
CA VAL A 60 14.45 8.76 -13.78
C VAL A 60 13.91 7.58 -14.57
N ALA A 61 13.50 6.53 -13.86
CA ALA A 61 12.85 5.40 -14.47
C ALA A 61 11.48 5.83 -15.01
N GLY A 62 11.28 5.68 -16.32
CA GLY A 62 10.00 5.97 -16.97
C GLY A 62 8.90 4.97 -16.60
N PRO A 63 7.67 5.18 -17.11
CA PRO A 63 6.56 4.23 -16.94
C PRO A 63 6.95 2.79 -17.30
N GLY A 64 6.57 1.83 -16.46
CA GLY A 64 6.96 0.42 -16.50
C GLY A 64 8.35 0.10 -15.91
N GLY A 65 9.19 1.10 -15.64
CA GLY A 65 10.59 0.90 -15.25
C GLY A 65 10.77 0.25 -13.87
N TRP A 66 9.80 0.37 -12.97
CA TRP A 66 9.81 -0.26 -11.64
C TRP A 66 8.82 -1.44 -11.50
N GLY A 67 8.25 -1.89 -12.62
CA GLY A 67 7.32 -3.01 -12.67
C GLY A 67 5.86 -2.59 -12.94
N PRO A 68 4.92 -3.55 -12.84
CA PRO A 68 3.55 -3.35 -13.32
C PRO A 68 2.68 -2.50 -12.41
N TRP A 69 3.11 -2.11 -11.20
CA TRP A 69 2.29 -1.33 -10.25
C TRP A 69 2.95 -0.04 -9.82
N VAL A 70 4.18 -0.12 -9.31
CA VAL A 70 4.98 1.08 -9.07
C VAL A 70 5.59 1.43 -10.41
N ASN A 71 5.01 2.42 -11.10
CA ASN A 71 5.21 2.58 -12.54
C ASN A 71 6.63 3.04 -12.89
N GLY A 72 7.25 3.86 -12.05
CA GLY A 72 8.58 4.44 -12.27
C GLY A 72 8.79 5.61 -11.31
N GLY A 73 9.89 6.33 -11.50
CA GLY A 73 10.26 7.41 -10.61
C GLY A 73 11.77 7.60 -10.44
N ALA A 74 12.16 8.23 -9.35
CA ALA A 74 13.55 8.44 -8.98
C ALA A 74 13.72 8.47 -7.45
N TRP A 75 14.84 7.96 -6.97
CA TRP A 75 15.28 8.16 -5.59
C TRP A 75 16.32 9.25 -5.56
N LEU A 76 16.07 10.30 -4.78
CA LEU A 76 16.92 11.49 -4.72
C LEU A 76 17.47 11.69 -3.31
N THR A 77 18.59 12.39 -3.24
CA THR A 77 19.08 13.02 -2.01
C THR A 77 19.18 14.51 -2.24
N VAL A 78 18.33 15.30 -1.57
CA VAL A 78 18.30 16.76 -1.70
C VAL A 78 18.67 17.36 -0.35
N ASP A 79 19.74 18.16 -0.31
CA ASP A 79 20.28 18.74 0.93
C ASP A 79 20.51 17.70 2.05
N GLY A 80 20.93 16.48 1.67
CA GLY A 80 21.17 15.37 2.60
C GLY A 80 19.91 14.63 3.06
N VAL A 81 18.74 14.94 2.50
CA VAL A 81 17.46 14.32 2.84
C VAL A 81 16.96 13.43 1.68
N PRO A 82 16.53 12.18 1.95
CA PRO A 82 15.90 11.33 0.94
C PRO A 82 14.58 11.90 0.43
N VAL A 83 14.42 11.95 -0.89
CA VAL A 83 13.19 12.36 -1.58
C VAL A 83 12.87 11.37 -2.68
N ASP A 84 11.69 10.76 -2.61
CA ASP A 84 11.23 9.76 -3.55
C ASP A 84 10.25 10.40 -4.52
N TRP A 85 10.55 10.33 -5.82
CA TRP A 85 9.60 10.67 -6.87
C TRP A 85 8.97 9.39 -7.37
N ILE A 86 7.63 9.35 -7.39
CA ILE A 86 6.88 8.17 -7.77
C ILE A 86 5.89 8.54 -8.87
N LEU A 87 6.06 7.97 -10.06
CA LEU A 87 5.17 8.19 -11.20
C LEU A 87 3.82 7.49 -10.97
N ARG A 88 2.73 8.23 -11.17
CA ARG A 88 1.35 7.75 -11.07
C ARG A 88 0.56 8.12 -12.32
N ASP A 89 0.21 7.11 -13.10
CA ASP A 89 -0.71 7.26 -14.22
C ASP A 89 -2.11 7.59 -13.67
N LEU A 90 -2.57 8.81 -13.89
CA LEU A 90 -3.84 9.28 -13.36
C LEU A 90 -5.03 8.57 -14.03
N ASP A 91 -4.91 8.17 -15.30
CA ASP A 91 -5.95 7.35 -15.97
C ASP A 91 -6.10 5.99 -15.26
N ARG A 92 -4.98 5.41 -14.81
CA ARG A 92 -5.02 4.15 -14.03
C ARG A 92 -5.61 4.35 -12.65
N VAL A 93 -5.24 5.42 -11.95
CA VAL A 93 -5.77 5.73 -10.63
C VAL A 93 -7.29 5.87 -10.69
N GLU A 94 -7.81 6.55 -11.71
CA GLU A 94 -9.26 6.71 -11.93
C GLU A 94 -9.96 5.39 -12.27
N ARG A 95 -9.37 4.55 -13.14
CA ARG A 95 -9.92 3.21 -13.42
C ARG A 95 -10.01 2.36 -12.14
N VAL A 96 -8.95 2.35 -11.35
CA VAL A 96 -8.92 1.61 -10.08
C VAL A 96 -9.91 2.20 -9.07
N TRP A 97 -10.09 3.52 -9.06
CA TRP A 97 -11.11 4.16 -8.24
C TRP A 97 -12.52 3.70 -8.62
N ASP A 98 -12.84 3.64 -9.91
CA ASP A 98 -14.13 3.12 -10.39
C ASP A 98 -14.32 1.63 -10.07
N ASP A 99 -13.25 0.83 -10.15
CA ASP A 99 -13.28 -0.57 -9.70
C ASP A 99 -13.57 -0.67 -8.20
N CYS A 100 -12.88 0.12 -7.37
CA CYS A 100 -13.11 0.16 -5.93
C CYS A 100 -14.57 0.55 -5.61
N ARG A 101 -15.12 1.56 -6.31
CA ARG A 101 -16.54 1.95 -6.16
C ARG A 101 -17.51 0.85 -6.52
N ALA A 102 -17.11 -0.07 -7.41
CA ALA A 102 -17.88 -1.24 -7.77
C ALA A 102 -17.54 -2.50 -6.94
N GLY A 103 -16.70 -2.38 -5.90
CA GLY A 103 -16.29 -3.49 -5.04
C GLY A 103 -15.31 -4.46 -5.72
N ARG A 104 -14.60 -4.00 -6.75
CA ARG A 104 -13.56 -4.76 -7.44
C ARG A 104 -12.19 -4.26 -7.02
N TYR A 105 -11.25 -5.19 -6.90
CA TYR A 105 -9.85 -4.89 -6.70
C TYR A 105 -9.00 -6.04 -7.27
N GLU A 106 -7.72 -5.78 -7.46
CA GLU A 106 -6.74 -6.74 -7.95
C GLU A 106 -5.53 -6.75 -7.01
N VAL A 107 -4.87 -7.91 -6.91
CA VAL A 107 -3.63 -8.08 -6.16
C VAL A 107 -2.59 -8.65 -7.11
N GLY A 108 -1.50 -7.93 -7.32
CA GLY A 108 -0.46 -8.34 -8.27
C GLY A 108 0.94 -8.40 -7.69
N THR A 109 1.82 -9.12 -8.39
CA THR A 109 3.24 -9.21 -8.03
C THR A 109 3.94 -7.89 -8.31
N GLN A 110 4.65 -7.37 -7.31
CA GLN A 110 5.40 -6.11 -7.41
C GLN A 110 6.63 -6.14 -6.50
N PRO A 111 7.84 -5.86 -7.02
CA PRO A 111 9.00 -5.62 -6.18
C PRO A 111 8.73 -4.55 -5.11
N GLY A 112 9.11 -4.84 -3.86
CA GLY A 112 8.82 -3.98 -2.71
C GLY A 112 7.51 -4.28 -1.98
N HIS A 113 6.64 -5.14 -2.53
CA HIS A 113 5.35 -5.53 -1.93
C HIS A 113 5.27 -7.06 -1.76
N PRO A 114 5.81 -7.61 -0.65
CA PRO A 114 5.92 -9.06 -0.45
C PRO A 114 4.58 -9.79 -0.33
N LEU A 115 3.48 -9.10 0.01
CA LEU A 115 2.13 -9.68 0.04
C LEU A 115 1.33 -9.38 -1.24
N GLY A 116 1.99 -8.78 -2.24
CA GLY A 116 1.39 -8.28 -3.46
C GLY A 116 0.96 -6.82 -3.34
N PHE A 117 0.92 -6.12 -4.48
CA PHE A 117 0.37 -4.79 -4.58
C PHE A 117 -1.15 -4.88 -4.69
N TRP A 118 -1.86 -4.31 -3.71
CA TRP A 118 -3.32 -4.25 -3.70
C TRP A 118 -3.76 -2.98 -4.40
N SER A 119 -4.51 -3.09 -5.50
CA SER A 119 -4.89 -1.90 -6.30
C SER A 119 -5.57 -0.77 -5.51
N PRO A 120 -6.35 -1.00 -4.43
CA PRO A 120 -6.90 0.09 -3.62
C PRO A 120 -5.86 1.05 -3.04
N ALA A 121 -4.57 0.68 -3.04
CA ALA A 121 -3.47 1.59 -2.72
C ALA A 121 -3.46 2.85 -3.62
N TYR A 122 -3.84 2.76 -4.91
CA TYR A 122 -3.87 3.93 -5.80
C TYR A 122 -4.83 5.04 -5.31
N PRO A 123 -6.15 4.81 -5.19
CA PRO A 123 -7.05 5.83 -4.65
C PRO A 123 -6.76 6.14 -3.17
N GLY A 124 -6.25 5.18 -2.41
CA GLY A 124 -5.85 5.39 -1.02
C GLY A 124 -4.68 6.38 -0.86
N GLU A 125 -3.69 6.34 -1.75
CA GLU A 125 -2.59 7.31 -1.77
C GLU A 125 -3.11 8.72 -2.04
N VAL A 126 -4.07 8.87 -2.96
CA VAL A 126 -4.73 10.16 -3.21
C VAL A 126 -5.50 10.62 -1.97
N ALA A 127 -6.30 9.73 -1.37
CA ALA A 127 -7.15 10.03 -0.22
C ALA A 127 -6.36 10.51 1.00
N LEU A 128 -5.25 9.83 1.29
CA LEU A 128 -4.38 10.13 2.45
C LEU A 128 -3.32 11.19 2.15
N GLY A 129 -3.09 11.49 0.87
CA GLY A 129 -2.10 12.45 0.44
C GLY A 129 -2.47 13.91 0.70
N ARG A 130 -1.51 14.79 0.46
CA ARG A 130 -1.72 16.24 0.42
C ARG A 130 -1.31 16.76 -0.96
N VAL A 131 -2.27 17.31 -1.71
CA VAL A 131 -2.00 17.99 -2.98
C VAL A 131 -1.07 19.18 -2.72
N LEU A 132 0.06 19.21 -3.43
CA LEU A 132 1.05 20.29 -3.35
C LEU A 132 0.97 21.23 -4.54
N ALA A 133 0.67 20.70 -5.73
CA ALA A 133 0.46 21.44 -6.97
C ALA A 133 -0.52 20.66 -7.86
N ASP A 134 -1.40 21.36 -8.56
CA ASP A 134 -2.45 20.77 -9.39
C ASP A 134 -2.84 21.79 -10.46
N ARG A 135 -2.56 21.50 -11.74
CA ARG A 135 -2.69 22.51 -12.81
C ARG A 135 -4.14 22.82 -13.12
N ASP A 136 -4.95 21.77 -13.26
CA ASP A 136 -6.32 21.84 -13.76
C ASP A 136 -7.37 21.49 -12.69
N GLY A 137 -6.93 21.12 -11.48
CA GLY A 137 -7.80 20.81 -10.34
C GLY A 137 -8.30 19.37 -10.29
N GLU A 138 -7.92 18.53 -11.26
CA GLU A 138 -8.40 17.15 -11.37
C GLU A 138 -7.92 16.26 -10.21
N LEU A 139 -6.68 16.44 -9.74
CA LEU A 139 -6.14 15.67 -8.63
C LEU A 139 -6.82 16.06 -7.30
N THR A 140 -7.11 17.35 -7.13
CA THR A 140 -7.87 17.88 -6.00
C THR A 140 -9.30 17.34 -6.01
N ALA A 141 -9.96 17.36 -7.17
CA ALA A 141 -11.31 16.82 -7.32
C ALA A 141 -11.36 15.30 -7.01
N LEU A 142 -10.40 14.54 -7.53
CA LEU A 142 -10.28 13.10 -7.24
C LEU A 142 -10.06 12.86 -5.74
N ARG A 143 -9.20 13.66 -5.10
CA ARG A 143 -8.94 13.54 -3.66
C ARG A 143 -10.19 13.77 -2.82
N GLU A 144 -11.02 14.75 -3.15
CA GLU A 144 -12.26 14.97 -2.40
C GLU A 144 -13.22 13.78 -2.54
N GLN A 145 -13.22 13.08 -3.68
CA GLN A 145 -14.00 11.85 -3.85
C GLN A 145 -13.43 10.69 -3.02
N THR A 146 -12.12 10.45 -3.06
CA THR A 146 -11.48 9.28 -2.42
C THR A 146 -11.39 9.37 -0.90
N ARG A 147 -11.67 10.55 -0.31
CA ARG A 147 -11.87 10.69 1.16
C ARG A 147 -13.00 9.82 1.70
N HIS A 148 -13.98 9.48 0.85
CA HIS A 148 -15.08 8.62 1.22
C HIS A 148 -14.77 7.18 0.79
N TYR A 149 -14.56 6.31 1.77
CA TYR A 149 -14.27 4.90 1.52
C TYR A 149 -15.50 4.20 0.90
N PRO A 150 -15.39 3.51 -0.25
CA PRO A 150 -16.53 2.86 -0.88
C PRO A 150 -17.03 1.66 -0.07
N GLU A 151 -18.32 1.63 0.28
CA GLU A 151 -18.93 0.46 0.92
C GLU A 151 -18.79 -0.83 0.11
N PRO A 152 -18.92 -0.83 -1.24
CA PRO A 152 -18.68 -2.03 -2.03
C PRO A 152 -17.24 -2.57 -1.88
N LEU A 153 -16.23 -1.69 -1.84
CA LEU A 153 -14.85 -2.08 -1.58
C LEU A 153 -14.69 -2.68 -0.17
N ARG A 154 -15.30 -2.03 0.84
CA ARG A 154 -15.30 -2.54 2.21
C ARG A 154 -15.84 -3.96 2.26
N ALA A 155 -17.02 -4.20 1.66
CA ALA A 155 -17.63 -5.52 1.63
C ALA A 155 -16.73 -6.57 0.95
N ALA A 156 -16.11 -6.23 -0.18
CA ALA A 156 -15.24 -7.13 -0.92
C ALA A 156 -13.98 -7.53 -0.14
N LEU A 157 -13.28 -6.55 0.44
CA LEU A 157 -12.07 -6.79 1.23
C LEU A 157 -12.35 -7.48 2.58
N VAL A 158 -13.51 -7.22 3.19
CA VAL A 158 -13.97 -7.97 4.38
C VAL A 158 -14.26 -9.42 4.01
N ALA A 159 -14.96 -9.65 2.90
CA ALA A 159 -15.26 -10.99 2.42
C ALA A 159 -13.97 -11.79 2.16
N ALA A 160 -12.91 -11.15 1.65
CA ALA A 160 -11.61 -11.77 1.38
C ALA A 160 -10.93 -12.43 2.59
N ALA A 161 -11.39 -12.18 3.82
CA ALA A 161 -10.89 -12.82 5.04
C ALA A 161 -10.97 -14.35 5.02
N TRP A 162 -11.79 -14.95 4.14
CA TRP A 162 -11.82 -16.41 3.94
C TRP A 162 -10.46 -16.95 3.43
N GLU A 163 -9.69 -16.15 2.69
CA GLU A 163 -8.37 -16.57 2.18
C GLU A 163 -7.40 -16.88 3.34
N ALA A 164 -7.54 -16.19 4.48
CA ALA A 164 -6.71 -16.45 5.65
C ALA A 164 -6.97 -17.85 6.24
N GLU A 165 -8.24 -18.29 6.30
CA GLU A 165 -8.60 -19.65 6.70
C GLU A 165 -7.97 -20.68 5.74
N PHE A 166 -8.04 -20.41 4.44
CA PHE A 166 -7.46 -21.28 3.42
C PHE A 166 -5.94 -21.38 3.56
N SER A 167 -5.25 -20.25 3.79
CA SER A 167 -3.81 -20.24 4.04
C SER A 167 -3.43 -21.03 5.30
N VAL A 168 -4.17 -20.88 6.41
CA VAL A 168 -3.92 -21.67 7.64
C VAL A 168 -4.14 -23.16 7.41
N ALA A 169 -5.16 -23.54 6.62
CA ALA A 169 -5.37 -24.95 6.25
C ALA A 169 -4.21 -25.51 5.40
N GLY A 170 -3.66 -24.70 4.50
CA GLY A 170 -2.45 -25.03 3.74
C GLY A 170 -1.23 -25.21 4.65
N ALA A 171 -0.99 -24.26 5.56
CA ALA A 171 0.07 -24.33 6.55
C ALA A 171 -0.02 -25.59 7.42
N ARG A 172 -1.23 -25.98 7.85
CA ARG A 172 -1.43 -27.21 8.66
C ARG A 172 -0.97 -28.47 7.93
N LYS A 173 -1.16 -28.56 6.62
CA LYS A 173 -0.68 -29.70 5.82
C LYS A 173 0.85 -29.67 5.69
N SER A 174 1.43 -28.51 5.42
CA SER A 174 2.88 -28.35 5.25
C SER A 174 3.68 -28.48 6.55
N ALA A 175 3.11 -28.09 7.69
CA ALA A 175 3.70 -28.29 9.00
C ALA A 175 3.97 -29.77 9.28
N ARG A 176 3.03 -30.66 8.91
CA ARG A 176 3.20 -32.12 9.04
C ARG A 176 4.30 -32.69 8.14
N ALA A 177 4.58 -32.01 7.03
CA ALA A 177 5.61 -32.39 6.07
C ALA A 177 6.98 -31.75 6.36
N GLY A 178 7.10 -30.90 7.38
CA GLY A 178 8.34 -30.17 7.69
C GLY A 178 8.72 -29.08 6.67
N ASP A 179 7.76 -28.61 5.85
CA ASP A 179 8.01 -27.56 4.85
C ASP A 179 7.87 -26.17 5.47
N THR A 180 8.92 -25.75 6.19
CA THR A 180 8.96 -24.47 6.91
C THR A 180 8.77 -23.27 6.00
N LEU A 181 9.27 -23.31 4.76
CA LEU A 181 9.11 -22.21 3.81
C LEU A 181 7.63 -22.02 3.45
N HIS A 182 6.94 -23.09 3.08
CA HIS A 182 5.54 -22.97 2.71
C HIS A 182 4.65 -22.61 3.91
N VAL A 183 4.98 -23.09 5.12
CA VAL A 183 4.31 -22.66 6.37
C VAL A 183 4.48 -21.15 6.56
N ALA A 184 5.70 -20.63 6.48
CA ALA A 184 5.98 -19.21 6.68
C ALA A 184 5.23 -18.33 5.67
N LEU A 185 5.17 -18.74 4.40
CA LEU A 185 4.42 -18.04 3.35
C LEU A 185 2.91 -18.05 3.62
N CYS A 186 2.35 -19.19 4.00
CA CYS A 186 0.94 -19.30 4.33
C CYS A 186 0.56 -18.45 5.55
N LEU A 187 1.34 -18.50 6.63
CA LEU A 187 1.08 -17.71 7.84
C LEU A 187 1.21 -16.21 7.57
N SER A 188 2.23 -15.79 6.80
CA SER A 188 2.39 -14.39 6.36
C SER A 188 1.21 -13.92 5.52
N ARG A 189 0.72 -14.75 4.60
CA ARG A 189 -0.47 -14.44 3.79
C ARG A 189 -1.72 -14.31 4.65
N ALA A 190 -1.93 -15.21 5.61
CA ALA A 190 -3.07 -15.16 6.52
C ALA A 190 -3.09 -13.85 7.31
N VAL A 191 -1.98 -13.49 7.97
CA VAL A 191 -1.86 -12.23 8.72
C VAL A 191 -2.07 -11.01 7.82
N GLY A 192 -1.49 -11.03 6.62
CA GLY A 192 -1.63 -9.97 5.62
C GLY A 192 -3.07 -9.72 5.18
N VAL A 193 -3.81 -10.78 4.88
CA VAL A 193 -5.23 -10.70 4.49
C VAL A 193 -6.07 -10.18 5.65
N LEU A 194 -5.90 -10.72 6.87
CA LEU A 194 -6.64 -10.22 8.04
C LEU A 194 -6.38 -8.73 8.29
N THR A 195 -5.13 -8.29 8.12
CA THR A 195 -4.76 -6.87 8.23
C THR A 195 -5.53 -6.03 7.20
N GLN A 196 -5.55 -6.44 5.92
CA GLN A 196 -6.31 -5.75 4.87
C GLN A 196 -7.82 -5.70 5.18
N SER A 197 -8.40 -6.82 5.60
CA SER A 197 -9.82 -6.91 5.94
C SER A 197 -10.21 -6.03 7.14
N LEU A 198 -9.36 -5.93 8.16
CA LEU A 198 -9.58 -5.03 9.30
C LEU A 198 -9.58 -3.56 8.89
N HIS A 199 -8.59 -3.14 8.09
CA HIS A 199 -8.56 -1.78 7.54
C HIS A 199 -9.86 -1.48 6.77
N ALA A 200 -10.27 -2.39 5.88
CA ALA A 200 -11.48 -2.24 5.12
C ALA A 200 -12.76 -2.18 5.98
N HIS A 201 -12.88 -3.06 6.99
CA HIS A 201 -14.00 -3.07 7.93
C HIS A 201 -14.20 -1.70 8.59
N HIS A 202 -13.10 -1.04 8.95
CA HIS A 202 -13.08 0.29 9.54
C HIS A 202 -13.04 1.44 8.54
N ARG A 203 -13.19 1.18 7.23
CA ARG A 203 -13.12 2.21 6.17
C ARG A 203 -11.79 2.97 6.16
N ALA A 204 -10.73 2.31 6.59
CA ALA A 204 -9.37 2.83 6.61
C ALA A 204 -8.62 2.36 5.35
N TRP A 205 -7.89 3.28 4.72
CA TRP A 205 -7.05 2.96 3.57
C TRP A 205 -5.75 2.28 4.01
N CYS A 206 -5.49 1.09 3.48
CA CYS A 206 -4.23 0.36 3.66
C CYS A 206 -3.39 0.46 2.38
N LEU A 207 -2.28 1.19 2.42
CA LEU A 207 -1.48 1.50 1.21
C LEU A 207 -0.41 0.45 0.90
N ASN A 208 0.20 -0.12 1.93
CA ASN A 208 1.24 -1.13 1.81
C ASN A 208 1.40 -1.88 3.14
N GLU A 209 2.25 -2.89 3.15
CA GLU A 209 2.50 -3.78 4.28
C GLU A 209 3.23 -3.08 5.43
N LYS A 210 4.03 -2.05 5.13
CA LYS A 210 4.89 -1.36 6.11
C LYS A 210 4.04 -0.60 7.12
N GLY A 211 3.98 -1.14 8.34
CA GLY A 211 3.23 -0.55 9.45
C GLY A 211 1.72 -0.84 9.42
N ALA A 212 1.21 -1.55 8.40
CA ALA A 212 -0.22 -1.87 8.30
C ALA A 212 -0.73 -2.70 9.48
N LEU A 213 0.06 -3.67 9.95
CA LEU A 213 -0.28 -4.49 11.11
C LEU A 213 -0.45 -3.66 12.39
N ALA A 214 0.50 -2.74 12.64
CA ALA A 214 0.42 -1.84 13.79
C ALA A 214 -0.77 -0.87 13.69
N ALA A 215 -1.05 -0.36 12.48
CA ALA A 215 -2.20 0.49 12.23
C ALA A 215 -3.52 -0.27 12.44
N ALA A 216 -3.64 -1.52 11.96
CA ALA A 216 -4.82 -2.34 12.15
C ALA A 216 -5.08 -2.66 13.63
N ALA A 217 -4.03 -2.96 14.38
CA ALA A 217 -4.11 -3.20 15.82
C ALA A 217 -4.58 -1.98 16.63
N ALA A 218 -4.43 -0.77 16.09
CA ALA A 218 -4.89 0.47 16.73
C ALA A 218 -6.36 0.82 16.37
N LEU A 219 -7.00 0.07 15.47
CA LEU A 219 -8.39 0.32 15.09
C LEU A 219 -9.37 -0.09 16.21
N PRO A 220 -10.51 0.62 16.36
CA PRO A 220 -11.46 0.35 17.44
C PRO A 220 -12.08 -1.04 17.33
N GLY A 221 -12.06 -1.82 18.41
CA GLY A 221 -12.72 -3.13 18.43
C GLY A 221 -11.94 -4.26 17.75
N THR A 222 -10.75 -3.99 17.19
CA THR A 222 -9.81 -5.02 16.74
C THR A 222 -9.56 -6.05 17.85
N PRO A 223 -9.40 -7.35 17.55
CA PRO A 223 -9.23 -8.38 18.58
C PRO A 223 -8.12 -8.04 19.57
N PRO A 224 -8.28 -8.39 20.87
CA PRO A 224 -7.25 -8.16 21.87
C PRO A 224 -5.92 -8.74 21.43
N GLU A 225 -4.85 -7.95 21.63
CA GLU A 225 -3.48 -8.37 21.37
C GLU A 225 -3.24 -8.78 19.90
N PHE A 226 -4.06 -8.29 18.95
CA PHE A 226 -3.98 -8.66 17.53
C PHE A 226 -2.55 -8.60 16.97
N ARG A 227 -1.83 -7.50 17.25
CA ARG A 227 -0.45 -7.32 16.80
C ARG A 227 0.51 -8.37 17.39
N SER A 228 0.53 -8.52 18.71
CA SER A 228 1.48 -9.44 19.36
C SER A 228 1.17 -10.89 19.01
N ARG A 229 -0.10 -11.26 18.88
CA ARG A 229 -0.53 -12.58 18.41
C ARG A 229 -0.11 -12.84 16.95
N ALA A 230 -0.24 -11.84 16.08
CA ALA A 230 0.23 -11.96 14.70
C ALA A 230 1.76 -12.08 14.62
N GLU A 231 2.50 -11.28 15.39
CA GLU A 231 3.97 -11.35 15.47
C GLU A 231 4.45 -12.70 16.05
N ASP A 232 3.75 -13.25 17.04
CA ASP A 232 4.01 -14.58 17.60
C ASP A 232 3.81 -15.69 16.55
N VAL A 233 2.73 -15.65 15.76
CA VAL A 233 2.49 -16.57 14.64
C VAL A 233 3.65 -16.56 13.64
N LEU A 234 4.23 -15.39 13.37
CA LEU A 234 5.31 -15.22 12.37
C LEU A 234 6.69 -15.57 12.91
N THR A 235 6.89 -15.56 14.22
CA THR A 235 8.19 -15.84 14.86
C THR A 235 8.32 -17.27 15.37
N ARG A 236 7.21 -17.97 15.65
CA ARG A 236 7.17 -19.34 16.18
C ARG A 236 7.31 -20.44 15.11
N LEU A 237 8.22 -20.26 14.15
CA LEU A 237 8.45 -21.24 13.08
C LEU A 237 9.27 -22.46 13.53
N ASP A 238 9.81 -22.42 14.75
CA ASP A 238 10.43 -23.55 15.45
C ASP A 238 9.40 -24.57 15.98
N ASP A 239 8.15 -24.15 16.18
CA ASP A 239 6.99 -25.02 16.39
C ASP A 239 5.85 -24.69 15.40
N PRO A 240 5.94 -25.19 14.15
CA PRO A 240 4.94 -24.94 13.12
C PRO A 240 3.52 -25.38 13.49
N ALA A 241 3.38 -26.43 14.33
CA ALA A 241 2.07 -26.90 14.75
C ALA A 241 1.40 -25.87 15.68
N ALA A 242 2.14 -25.36 16.67
CA ALA A 242 1.63 -24.30 17.55
C ALA A 242 1.37 -22.99 16.80
N ALA A 243 2.24 -22.59 15.87
CA ALA A 243 2.04 -21.40 15.05
C ALA A 243 0.75 -21.48 14.20
N VAL A 244 0.47 -22.64 13.63
CA VAL A 244 -0.76 -22.89 12.85
C VAL A 244 -2.02 -22.78 13.71
N GLU A 245 -2.03 -23.34 14.91
CA GLU A 245 -3.20 -23.24 15.79
C GLU A 245 -3.38 -21.82 16.35
N ALA A 246 -2.29 -21.12 16.66
CA ALA A 246 -2.34 -19.70 17.03
C ALA A 246 -2.91 -18.83 15.89
N ALA A 247 -2.50 -19.10 14.65
CA ALA A 247 -3.05 -18.43 13.47
C ALA A 247 -4.52 -18.75 13.24
N ALA A 248 -4.94 -20.01 13.45
CA ALA A 248 -6.34 -20.40 13.35
C ALA A 248 -7.22 -19.64 14.36
N ALA A 249 -6.77 -19.50 15.60
CA ALA A 249 -7.47 -18.72 16.62
C ALA A 249 -7.53 -17.23 16.26
N LEU A 250 -6.42 -16.66 15.74
CA LEU A 250 -6.39 -15.26 15.30
C LEU A 250 -7.38 -15.00 14.14
N VAL A 251 -7.47 -15.94 13.19
CA VAL A 251 -8.42 -15.89 12.08
C VAL A 251 -9.86 -15.94 12.59
N ALA A 252 -10.17 -16.85 13.50
CA ALA A 252 -11.51 -16.99 14.08
C ALA A 252 -11.97 -15.69 14.76
N ASP A 253 -11.17 -15.17 15.71
CA ASP A 253 -11.51 -13.96 16.47
C ASP A 253 -11.67 -12.74 15.55
N THR A 254 -10.81 -12.63 14.53
CA THR A 254 -10.89 -11.53 13.57
C THR A 254 -12.16 -11.63 12.74
N ARG A 255 -12.54 -12.84 12.29
CA ARG A 255 -13.75 -13.05 11.49
C ARG A 255 -15.02 -12.83 12.27
N ASP A 256 -15.04 -13.13 13.56
CA ASP A 256 -16.17 -12.82 14.44
C ASP A 256 -16.44 -11.30 14.48
N LEU A 257 -15.38 -10.48 14.59
CA LEU A 257 -15.49 -9.02 14.47
C LEU A 257 -15.96 -8.59 13.06
N LEU A 258 -15.39 -9.18 12.01
CA LEU A 258 -15.71 -8.79 10.64
C LEU A 258 -17.19 -9.03 10.28
N ASN A 259 -17.84 -9.99 10.96
CA ASN A 259 -19.24 -10.37 10.77
C ASN A 259 -20.22 -9.68 11.72
N SER A 260 -19.73 -8.88 12.69
CA SER A 260 -20.57 -8.07 13.60
C SER A 260 -21.01 -6.75 12.97
#